data_AF-A0A0F3IPN1-F1
#
_entry.id   AF-A0A0F3IPN1-F1
#
_cell.length_a   1.000
_cell.length_b   1.000
_cell.length_c   1.000
_cell.angle_alpha   90.00
_cell.angle_beta   90.00
_cell.angle_gamma   90.00
#
_symmetry.space_group_name_H-M   'P 1'
#
loop_
_entity.id
_entity.type
_entity.pdbx_description
1 polymer ?
#
loop_
_entity_poly.entity_id
_entity_poly.type
_entity_poly.pdbx_seq_one_letter_code
_entity_poly.pdbx_strand_id
1 'polypeptide(L)'
;LGSGDSTVNASDGDDTISVGFGDHFADLGDGNNIYSFISGSNTTQDGTYAPVSDPGTNLTIIGGSGNDRIDHDGTWAGYYVTYNITLGEGDNYFNGNAGFGTSTITAGNGDDEIYLSRGTNDIRLGGGNNLITLQQHNFSGGISNNYIETGSGNDAITTGDGTDTITAGSGADTINGLSGDKTVVSTGLAGEAVSVVFTDGLHDISTGASNDYIVLGSGNSTISAGLGDDTIYITNAATLTLTYTGGLDTVNGTVGALVLDIDPAAIIDFSTGYLVATIDAANILTVTGITDIAQVTFI
;
A
#
# COMPACT_ATOMS: atom_id res chain seq x y z
N LEU A 1 -7.89 -18.18 -26.99
CA LEU A 1 -8.17 -17.30 -28.15
C LEU A 1 -6.82 -16.84 -28.71
N GLY A 2 -6.72 -16.64 -30.02
CA GLY A 2 -5.48 -16.14 -30.63
C GLY A 2 -5.23 -14.67 -30.29
N SER A 3 -4.25 -14.05 -30.96
CA SER A 3 -4.04 -12.60 -30.87
C SER A 3 -5.14 -11.80 -31.60
N GLY A 4 -5.29 -10.54 -31.22
CA GLY A 4 -6.31 -9.60 -31.66
C GLY A 4 -7.37 -9.37 -30.58
N ASP A 5 -8.12 -8.29 -30.73
CA ASP A 5 -9.11 -7.91 -29.73
C ASP A 5 -10.20 -8.99 -29.61
N SER A 6 -10.57 -9.32 -28.37
CA SER A 6 -11.54 -10.39 -28.12
C SER A 6 -12.53 -9.99 -27.03
N THR A 7 -13.76 -10.47 -27.18
CA THR A 7 -14.80 -10.42 -26.16
C THR A 7 -15.12 -11.85 -25.75
N VAL A 8 -14.98 -12.15 -24.46
CA VAL A 8 -15.33 -13.43 -23.87
C VAL A 8 -16.49 -13.22 -22.92
N ASN A 9 -17.54 -14.04 -23.06
CA ASN A 9 -18.58 -14.16 -22.06
C ASN A 9 -18.67 -15.64 -21.72
N ALA A 10 -18.17 -15.99 -20.54
CA ALA A 10 -18.31 -17.31 -19.97
C ALA A 10 -19.72 -17.48 -19.38
N SER A 11 -20.04 -18.71 -18.98
CA SER A 11 -21.27 -19.00 -18.24
C SER A 11 -20.93 -19.24 -16.78
N ASP A 12 -21.93 -19.43 -15.92
CA ASP A 12 -21.65 -19.91 -14.58
C ASP A 12 -20.93 -21.28 -14.61
N GLY A 13 -20.03 -21.49 -13.66
CA GLY A 13 -19.17 -22.67 -13.54
C GLY A 13 -17.70 -22.29 -13.49
N ASP A 14 -16.83 -23.27 -13.23
CA ASP A 14 -15.38 -23.05 -13.25
C ASP A 14 -14.90 -23.02 -14.71
N ASP A 15 -14.66 -21.83 -15.26
CA ASP A 15 -14.16 -21.66 -16.62
C ASP A 15 -12.64 -21.46 -16.68
N THR A 16 -12.02 -21.89 -17.78
CA THR A 16 -10.60 -21.65 -18.04
C THR A 16 -10.41 -21.05 -19.43
N ILE A 17 -9.96 -19.81 -19.45
CA ILE A 17 -9.78 -19.02 -20.66
C ILE A 17 -8.32 -18.60 -20.75
N SER A 18 -7.76 -18.67 -21.95
CA SER A 18 -6.46 -18.09 -22.25
C SER A 18 -6.58 -17.27 -23.52
N VAL A 19 -6.03 -16.05 -23.51
CA VAL A 19 -6.04 -15.13 -24.65
C VAL A 19 -4.62 -14.76 -25.07
N GLY A 20 -4.44 -14.49 -26.36
CA GLY A 20 -3.18 -14.00 -26.90
C GLY A 20 -2.97 -12.51 -26.62
N PHE A 21 -2.24 -11.84 -27.53
CA PHE A 21 -2.04 -10.39 -27.46
C PHE A 21 -3.27 -9.64 -27.98
N GLY A 22 -3.62 -8.50 -27.39
CA GLY A 22 -4.68 -7.61 -27.90
C GLY A 22 -5.45 -6.95 -26.77
N ASP A 23 -6.43 -6.11 -27.13
CA ASP A 23 -7.35 -5.54 -26.14
C ASP A 23 -8.47 -6.54 -25.88
N HIS A 24 -8.64 -6.94 -24.63
CA HIS A 24 -9.57 -8.01 -24.27
C HIS A 24 -10.62 -7.53 -23.28
N PHE A 25 -11.86 -7.90 -23.55
CA PHE A 25 -12.95 -7.87 -22.58
C PHE A 25 -13.30 -9.31 -22.21
N ALA A 26 -13.41 -9.61 -20.93
CA ALA A 26 -13.93 -10.88 -20.45
C ALA A 26 -14.92 -10.67 -19.31
N ASP A 27 -16.06 -11.33 -19.41
CA ASP A 27 -16.96 -11.59 -18.29
C ASP A 27 -16.88 -13.10 -18.00
N LEU A 28 -16.39 -13.47 -16.82
CA LEU A 28 -16.12 -14.86 -16.46
C LEU A 28 -17.33 -15.55 -15.79
N GLY A 29 -18.38 -14.79 -15.40
CA GLY A 29 -19.53 -15.35 -14.70
C GLY A 29 -19.22 -15.89 -13.31
N ASP A 30 -20.21 -16.47 -12.63
CA ASP A 30 -19.99 -17.06 -11.30
C ASP A 30 -19.18 -18.36 -11.40
N GLY A 31 -18.23 -18.60 -10.50
CA GLY A 31 -17.41 -19.81 -10.46
C GLY A 31 -15.97 -19.51 -10.05
N ASN A 32 -15.12 -20.53 -9.99
CA ASN A 32 -13.69 -20.32 -9.78
C ASN A 32 -13.00 -20.30 -11.14
N ASN A 33 -12.89 -19.11 -11.72
CA ASN A 33 -12.42 -18.98 -13.09
C ASN A 33 -10.91 -18.81 -13.16
N ILE A 34 -10.33 -19.26 -14.27
CA ILE A 34 -8.92 -19.02 -14.60
C ILE A 34 -8.86 -18.25 -15.90
N TYR A 35 -8.29 -17.05 -15.86
CA TYR A 35 -8.03 -16.23 -17.04
C TYR A 35 -6.54 -15.98 -17.18
N SER A 36 -5.94 -16.56 -18.22
CA SER A 36 -4.56 -16.32 -18.60
C SER A 36 -4.48 -15.35 -19.78
N PHE A 37 -3.59 -14.38 -19.70
CA PHE A 37 -3.34 -13.46 -20.80
C PHE A 37 -1.86 -13.21 -20.99
N ILE A 38 -1.50 -12.76 -22.19
CA ILE A 38 -0.14 -12.37 -22.51
C ILE A 38 -0.20 -10.97 -23.11
N SER A 39 0.44 -9.99 -22.46
CA SER A 39 0.67 -8.67 -23.04
C SER A 39 2.10 -8.56 -23.56
N GLY A 40 2.29 -8.08 -24.79
CA GLY A 40 3.59 -7.76 -25.40
C GLY A 40 4.57 -8.94 -25.57
N SER A 41 4.94 -9.29 -26.80
CA SER A 41 6.13 -10.12 -27.06
C SER A 41 7.30 -9.25 -27.50
N ASN A 42 8.40 -9.31 -26.77
CA ASN A 42 9.70 -8.98 -27.34
C ASN A 42 10.22 -10.19 -28.13
N THR A 43 9.65 -10.41 -29.31
CA THR A 43 10.32 -11.22 -30.33
C THR A 43 10.24 -10.48 -31.66
N THR A 44 11.21 -9.61 -31.92
CA THR A 44 11.86 -9.81 -33.20
C THR A 44 12.52 -11.18 -33.10
N GLN A 45 12.35 -12.02 -34.12
CA GLN A 45 12.98 -13.35 -34.22
C GLN A 45 14.53 -13.29 -34.28
N ASP A 46 15.15 -12.19 -33.86
CA ASP A 46 16.53 -11.80 -34.18
C ASP A 46 17.27 -11.08 -33.03
N GLY A 47 16.78 -11.15 -31.78
CA GLY A 47 17.56 -10.72 -30.61
C GLY A 47 17.96 -9.23 -30.57
N THR A 48 17.34 -8.39 -31.39
CA THR A 48 17.51 -6.94 -31.32
C THR A 48 16.33 -6.35 -30.54
N TYR A 49 16.63 -5.72 -29.41
CA TYR A 49 15.70 -4.90 -28.62
C TYR A 49 15.20 -3.74 -29.50
N ALA A 50 14.19 -4.00 -30.31
CA ALA A 50 13.43 -2.97 -31.00
C ALA A 50 12.13 -2.77 -30.21
N PRO A 51 11.83 -1.56 -29.71
CA PRO A 51 10.54 -1.28 -29.11
C PRO A 51 9.49 -1.40 -30.20
N VAL A 52 8.83 -2.55 -30.30
CA VAL A 52 7.58 -2.64 -31.04
C VAL A 52 6.57 -1.85 -30.22
N SER A 53 6.22 -0.66 -30.71
CA SER A 53 5.13 0.14 -30.19
C SER A 53 3.82 -0.56 -30.53
N ASP A 54 3.45 -1.58 -29.76
CA ASP A 54 2.06 -2.03 -29.74
C ASP A 54 1.30 -1.04 -28.85
N PRO A 55 0.18 -0.45 -29.31
CA PRO A 55 -0.62 0.43 -28.49
C PRO A 55 -1.08 -0.38 -27.28
N GLY A 56 -0.91 0.18 -26.09
CA GLY A 56 -1.06 -0.52 -24.82
C GLY A 56 -2.27 -1.45 -24.78
N THR A 57 -2.03 -2.70 -24.38
CA THR A 57 -3.09 -3.65 -24.08
C THR A 57 -3.99 -3.04 -23.01
N ASN A 58 -5.27 -2.86 -23.33
CA ASN A 58 -6.31 -2.60 -22.35
C ASN A 58 -6.98 -3.92 -22.04
N LEU A 59 -6.90 -4.34 -20.78
CA LEU A 59 -7.56 -5.54 -20.31
C LEU A 59 -8.71 -5.15 -19.40
N THR A 60 -9.93 -5.54 -19.77
CA THR A 60 -11.12 -5.38 -18.93
C THR A 60 -11.63 -6.76 -18.57
N ILE A 61 -11.62 -7.12 -17.29
CA ILE A 61 -12.13 -8.42 -16.82
C ILE A 61 -13.10 -8.22 -15.67
N ILE A 62 -14.21 -8.93 -15.75
CA ILE A 62 -15.16 -9.11 -14.67
C ILE A 62 -15.07 -10.59 -14.26
N GLY A 63 -14.59 -10.84 -13.04
CA GLY A 63 -14.47 -12.17 -12.44
C GLY A 63 -15.85 -12.75 -12.15
N GLY A 64 -16.55 -12.20 -11.16
CA GLY A 64 -17.90 -12.64 -10.81
C GLY A 64 -17.93 -12.98 -9.34
N SER A 65 -18.71 -13.98 -8.94
CA SER A 65 -18.56 -14.58 -7.61
C SER A 65 -17.66 -15.81 -7.69
N GLY A 66 -16.85 -16.08 -6.66
CA GLY A 66 -16.00 -17.26 -6.58
C GLY A 66 -14.52 -16.88 -6.57
N ASN A 67 -13.65 -17.88 -6.49
CA ASN A 67 -12.22 -17.63 -6.35
C ASN A 67 -11.59 -17.56 -7.75
N ASP A 68 -11.47 -16.36 -8.30
CA ASP A 68 -10.97 -16.14 -9.65
C ASP A 68 -9.45 -15.94 -9.67
N ARG A 69 -8.78 -16.57 -10.65
CA ARG A 69 -7.35 -16.42 -10.91
C ARG A 69 -7.12 -15.80 -12.27
N ILE A 70 -6.66 -14.55 -12.27
CA ILE A 70 -6.28 -13.82 -13.48
C ILE A 70 -4.76 -13.66 -13.48
N ASP A 71 -4.07 -14.30 -14.42
CA ASP A 71 -2.61 -14.39 -14.43
C ASP A 71 -2.02 -13.94 -15.77
N HIS A 72 -0.89 -13.26 -15.69
CA HIS A 72 -0.10 -12.86 -16.85
C HIS A 72 0.96 -13.94 -17.15
N ASP A 73 0.78 -14.68 -18.24
CA ASP A 73 1.63 -15.81 -18.62
C ASP A 73 2.91 -15.40 -19.41
N GLY A 74 3.17 -14.10 -19.55
CA GLY A 74 4.25 -13.57 -20.39
C GLY A 74 5.58 -13.28 -19.68
N THR A 75 6.67 -13.28 -20.44
CA THR A 75 7.99 -12.84 -19.96
C THR A 75 8.07 -11.32 -19.79
N TRP A 76 8.75 -10.88 -18.74
CA TRP A 76 8.94 -9.49 -18.33
C TRP A 76 9.42 -8.59 -19.48
N ALA A 77 8.51 -7.81 -20.05
CA ALA A 77 8.86 -6.75 -20.98
C ALA A 77 7.96 -5.56 -20.70
N GLY A 78 8.58 -4.45 -20.30
CA GLY A 78 7.89 -3.27 -19.80
C GLY A 78 7.10 -2.53 -20.86
N TYR A 79 5.80 -2.78 -20.88
CA TYR A 79 4.84 -2.08 -21.72
C TYR A 79 3.80 -1.36 -20.84
N TYR A 80 3.25 -0.26 -21.37
CA TYR A 80 2.16 0.46 -20.72
C TYR A 80 0.87 -0.32 -20.94
N VAL A 81 0.53 -1.19 -19.99
CA VAL A 81 -0.71 -1.97 -19.97
C VAL A 81 -1.65 -1.32 -18.95
N THR A 82 -2.90 -1.15 -19.35
CA THR A 82 -3.97 -0.63 -18.47
C THR A 82 -4.86 -1.79 -18.09
N TYR A 83 -5.02 -2.02 -16.79
CA TYR A 83 -5.89 -3.07 -16.25
C TYR A 83 -7.16 -2.44 -15.69
N ASN A 84 -8.33 -2.92 -16.10
CA ASN A 84 -9.63 -2.57 -15.52
C ASN A 84 -10.28 -3.87 -15.04
N ILE A 85 -9.99 -4.26 -13.80
CA ILE A 85 -10.33 -5.58 -13.27
C ILE A 85 -11.34 -5.44 -12.14
N THR A 86 -12.44 -6.16 -12.23
CA THR A 86 -13.40 -6.32 -11.14
C THR A 86 -13.47 -7.80 -10.81
N LEU A 87 -12.87 -8.21 -9.70
CA LEU A 87 -12.78 -9.62 -9.30
C LEU A 87 -14.08 -10.11 -8.68
N GLY A 88 -14.77 -9.26 -7.90
CA GLY A 88 -16.01 -9.62 -7.21
C GLY A 88 -15.76 -10.34 -5.88
N GLU A 89 -16.71 -11.14 -5.41
CA GLU A 89 -16.59 -11.83 -4.10
C GLU A 89 -15.80 -13.13 -4.22
N GLY A 90 -15.11 -13.55 -3.16
CA GLY A 90 -14.28 -14.75 -3.12
C GLY A 90 -12.80 -14.40 -2.94
N ASP A 91 -11.97 -15.43 -2.75
CA ASP A 91 -10.52 -15.24 -2.61
C ASP A 91 -9.90 -15.17 -4.01
N ASN A 92 -9.62 -13.97 -4.50
CA ASN A 92 -9.17 -13.78 -5.88
C ASN A 92 -7.66 -13.57 -5.99
N TYR A 93 -7.15 -13.84 -7.18
CA TYR A 93 -5.76 -13.62 -7.53
C TYR A 93 -5.68 -12.82 -8.82
N PHE A 94 -4.97 -11.70 -8.79
CA PHE A 94 -4.61 -10.96 -9.99
C PHE A 94 -3.12 -10.69 -10.05
N ASN A 95 -2.48 -11.13 -11.13
CA ASN A 95 -1.11 -10.80 -11.46
C ASN A 95 -1.05 -10.08 -12.80
N GLY A 96 -0.84 -8.76 -12.76
CA GLY A 96 -0.67 -7.92 -13.93
C GLY A 96 0.78 -7.82 -14.43
N ASN A 97 1.77 -8.42 -13.75
CA ASN A 97 3.18 -8.36 -14.14
C ASN A 97 3.65 -6.89 -14.42
N ALA A 98 4.65 -6.69 -15.30
CA ALA A 98 5.33 -5.44 -15.63
C ALA A 98 4.50 -4.40 -16.41
N GLY A 99 3.21 -4.24 -16.10
CA GLY A 99 2.38 -3.18 -16.68
C GLY A 99 2.77 -1.82 -16.11
N PHE A 100 3.24 -0.90 -16.95
CA PHE A 100 3.64 0.49 -16.59
C PHE A 100 2.51 1.52 -16.69
N GLY A 101 1.28 1.07 -16.95
CA GLY A 101 0.12 1.92 -17.21
C GLY A 101 -0.65 2.32 -15.96
N THR A 102 -1.86 2.83 -16.17
CA THR A 102 -2.81 3.10 -15.09
C THR A 102 -3.72 1.90 -14.92
N SER A 103 -3.88 1.40 -13.69
CA SER A 103 -4.77 0.27 -13.42
C SER A 103 -5.88 0.67 -12.48
N THR A 104 -7.07 0.13 -12.68
CA THR A 104 -8.17 0.14 -11.72
C THR A 104 -8.52 -1.31 -11.40
N ILE A 105 -8.41 -1.67 -10.14
CA ILE A 105 -8.70 -3.03 -9.66
C ILE A 105 -9.65 -2.93 -8.49
N THR A 106 -10.72 -3.71 -8.53
CA THR A 106 -11.70 -3.80 -7.45
C THR A 106 -12.01 -5.24 -7.11
N ALA A 107 -12.12 -5.56 -5.82
CA ALA A 107 -12.61 -6.84 -5.34
C ALA A 107 -13.62 -6.65 -4.19
N GLY A 108 -14.46 -7.66 -3.99
CA GLY A 108 -15.46 -7.75 -2.92
C GLY A 108 -14.83 -8.29 -1.64
N ASN A 109 -15.57 -9.09 -0.87
CA ASN A 109 -14.98 -9.77 0.28
C ASN A 109 -14.25 -11.05 -0.12
N GLY A 110 -13.20 -11.38 0.62
CA GLY A 110 -12.35 -12.54 0.42
C GLY A 110 -10.89 -12.17 0.64
N ASP A 111 -10.03 -13.17 0.79
CA ASP A 111 -8.59 -12.94 0.90
C ASP A 111 -8.01 -12.75 -0.52
N ASP A 112 -7.93 -11.50 -1.00
CA ASP A 112 -7.49 -11.19 -2.36
C ASP A 112 -5.98 -10.94 -2.48
N GLU A 113 -5.36 -11.48 -3.53
CA GLU A 113 -3.95 -11.28 -3.86
C GLU A 113 -3.77 -10.47 -5.15
N ILE A 114 -3.26 -9.24 -5.03
CA ILE A 114 -3.03 -8.32 -6.13
C ILE A 114 -1.55 -8.04 -6.31
N TYR A 115 -1.03 -8.44 -7.47
CA TYR A 115 0.34 -8.16 -7.86
C TYR A 115 0.41 -7.32 -9.13
N LEU A 116 1.02 -6.16 -8.99
CA LEU A 116 1.27 -5.22 -10.07
C LEU A 116 2.73 -4.75 -10.05
N SER A 117 3.18 -4.23 -11.18
CA SER A 117 4.43 -3.50 -11.23
C SER A 117 4.18 -1.99 -11.08
N ARG A 118 5.17 -1.21 -11.48
CA ARG A 118 5.13 0.26 -11.48
C ARG A 118 3.97 0.76 -12.31
N GLY A 119 3.31 1.82 -11.90
CA GLY A 119 2.19 2.40 -12.63
C GLY A 119 1.42 3.29 -11.67
N THR A 120 0.38 3.97 -12.15
CA THR A 120 -0.56 4.62 -11.24
C THR A 120 -1.76 3.72 -11.08
N ASN A 121 -1.86 3.07 -9.93
CA ASN A 121 -2.89 2.08 -9.66
C ASN A 121 -3.92 2.65 -8.69
N ASP A 122 -5.19 2.39 -8.97
CA ASP A 122 -6.33 2.60 -8.08
C ASP A 122 -6.87 1.22 -7.71
N ILE A 123 -6.67 0.82 -6.45
CA ILE A 123 -6.99 -0.52 -5.95
C ILE A 123 -7.95 -0.37 -4.79
N ARG A 124 -9.12 -1.02 -4.89
CA ARG A 124 -10.14 -1.03 -3.83
C ARG A 124 -10.59 -2.45 -3.54
N LEU A 125 -10.21 -3.00 -2.40
CA LEU A 125 -10.57 -4.36 -1.97
C LEU A 125 -11.56 -4.27 -0.81
N GLY A 126 -12.43 -5.28 -0.69
CA GLY A 126 -13.37 -5.38 0.43
C GLY A 126 -12.70 -5.96 1.67
N GLY A 127 -13.49 -6.63 2.52
CA GLY A 127 -12.96 -7.29 3.71
C GLY A 127 -12.29 -8.62 3.39
N GLY A 128 -11.44 -9.11 4.29
CA GLY A 128 -10.55 -10.25 4.08
C GLY A 128 -9.10 -9.84 4.35
N ASN A 129 -8.20 -10.80 4.42
CA ASN A 129 -6.76 -10.55 4.57
C ASN A 129 -6.16 -10.40 3.17
N ASN A 130 -6.09 -9.17 2.69
CA ASN A 130 -5.63 -8.90 1.34
C ASN A 130 -4.11 -8.78 1.28
N LEU A 131 -3.53 -9.15 0.14
CA LEU A 131 -2.13 -8.97 -0.18
C LEU A 131 -1.98 -8.10 -1.42
N ILE A 132 -1.39 -6.92 -1.29
CA ILE A 132 -1.14 -6.00 -2.39
C ILE A 132 0.37 -5.80 -2.54
N THR A 133 0.92 -6.04 -3.72
CA THR A 133 2.34 -5.76 -4.03
C THR A 133 2.48 -5.01 -5.35
N LEU A 134 2.95 -3.75 -5.30
CA LEU A 134 3.09 -2.84 -6.46
C LEU A 134 4.55 -2.65 -6.93
N GLN A 135 5.44 -3.55 -6.52
CA GLN A 135 6.87 -3.49 -6.81
C GLN A 135 7.42 -4.76 -7.43
N GLN A 136 6.60 -5.47 -8.20
CA GLN A 136 7.05 -6.67 -8.87
C GLN A 136 8.34 -6.36 -9.67
N HIS A 137 9.39 -7.14 -9.36
CA HIS A 137 10.69 -7.21 -10.04
C HIS A 137 11.79 -6.17 -9.72
N ASN A 138 11.75 -5.49 -8.55
CA ASN A 138 12.89 -4.70 -8.02
C ASN A 138 13.56 -3.78 -9.06
N PHE A 139 12.77 -3.15 -9.93
CA PHE A 139 13.32 -2.20 -10.89
C PHE A 139 13.85 -0.98 -10.12
N SER A 140 15.05 -0.50 -10.47
CA SER A 140 15.62 0.74 -9.92
C SER A 140 15.15 1.96 -10.71
N GLY A 141 14.65 3.02 -10.06
CA GLY A 141 14.43 4.35 -10.65
C GLY A 141 13.10 4.60 -11.38
N GLY A 142 11.95 4.50 -10.71
CA GLY A 142 10.65 4.86 -11.28
C GLY A 142 9.66 5.22 -10.18
N ILE A 143 9.09 6.42 -10.26
CA ILE A 143 8.11 6.96 -9.34
C ILE A 143 6.72 6.49 -9.78
N SER A 144 5.99 5.85 -8.87
CA SER A 144 4.59 5.43 -9.05
C SER A 144 3.72 6.06 -7.97
N ASN A 145 2.54 6.54 -8.36
CA ASN A 145 1.59 7.11 -7.41
C ASN A 145 0.35 6.25 -7.37
N ASN A 146 0.04 5.67 -6.22
CA ASN A 146 -1.03 4.70 -6.07
C ASN A 146 -2.10 5.17 -5.08
N TYR A 147 -3.34 4.80 -5.33
CA TYR A 147 -4.44 4.89 -4.39
C TYR A 147 -4.85 3.46 -4.01
N ILE A 148 -4.79 3.14 -2.72
CA ILE A 148 -5.10 1.82 -2.19
C ILE A 148 -6.12 1.98 -1.07
N GLU A 149 -7.21 1.25 -1.17
CA GLU A 149 -8.23 1.11 -0.13
C GLU A 149 -8.48 -0.38 0.10
N THR A 150 -8.35 -0.84 1.33
CA THR A 150 -8.77 -2.18 1.76
C THR A 150 -9.83 -2.07 2.85
N GLY A 151 -10.61 -3.13 3.02
CA GLY A 151 -11.69 -3.20 4.00
C GLY A 151 -11.22 -3.67 5.37
N SER A 152 -12.01 -4.51 6.03
CA SER A 152 -11.62 -5.12 7.30
C SER A 152 -10.80 -6.39 7.09
N GLY A 153 -9.79 -6.64 7.91
CA GLY A 153 -8.95 -7.83 7.85
C GLY A 153 -7.49 -7.46 8.05
N ASN A 154 -6.61 -8.44 8.17
CA ASN A 154 -5.19 -8.14 8.34
C ASN A 154 -4.54 -8.01 6.97
N ASP A 155 -4.41 -6.77 6.47
CA ASP A 155 -3.93 -6.54 5.12
C ASP A 155 -2.40 -6.40 5.07
N ALA A 156 -1.80 -6.91 4.00
CA ALA A 156 -0.38 -6.78 3.70
C ALA A 156 -0.19 -5.95 2.43
N ILE A 157 0.22 -4.70 2.59
CA ILE A 157 0.33 -3.72 1.50
C ILE A 157 1.81 -3.37 1.30
N THR A 158 2.31 -3.54 0.09
CA THR A 158 3.66 -3.12 -0.31
C THR A 158 3.59 -2.22 -1.54
N THR A 159 3.85 -0.92 -1.35
CA THR A 159 3.98 0.05 -2.45
C THR A 159 5.45 0.32 -2.77
N GLY A 160 5.72 1.05 -3.86
CA GLY A 160 7.08 1.37 -4.29
C GLY A 160 7.52 2.80 -4.03
N ASP A 161 8.43 3.27 -4.87
CA ASP A 161 8.82 4.67 -4.88
C ASP A 161 7.63 5.53 -5.36
N GLY A 162 7.49 6.74 -4.82
CA GLY A 162 6.55 7.76 -5.27
C GLY A 162 5.50 8.16 -4.24
N THR A 163 4.41 8.79 -4.70
CA THR A 163 3.40 9.37 -3.81
C THR A 163 2.18 8.47 -3.70
N ASP A 164 2.00 7.81 -2.57
CA ASP A 164 0.90 6.85 -2.36
C ASP A 164 -0.09 7.32 -1.29
N THR A 165 -1.38 7.07 -1.53
CA THR A 165 -2.44 7.18 -0.53
C THR A 165 -2.97 5.79 -0.22
N ILE A 166 -2.94 5.41 1.05
CA ILE A 166 -3.27 4.08 1.54
C ILE A 166 -4.30 4.21 2.65
N THR A 167 -5.45 3.56 2.49
CA THR A 167 -6.43 3.35 3.55
C THR A 167 -6.54 1.86 3.79
N ALA A 168 -6.09 1.37 4.94
CA ALA A 168 -6.02 -0.08 5.22
C ALA A 168 -7.23 -0.61 6.00
N GLY A 169 -8.23 0.23 6.27
CA GLY A 169 -9.43 -0.18 7.00
C GLY A 169 -9.13 -0.61 8.44
N SER A 170 -9.72 -1.72 8.91
CA SER A 170 -9.57 -2.19 10.30
C SER A 170 -8.91 -3.57 10.32
N GLY A 171 -7.91 -3.76 11.16
CA GLY A 171 -7.21 -5.02 11.32
C GLY A 171 -5.74 -4.78 11.63
N ALA A 172 -5.00 -5.86 11.88
CA ALA A 172 -3.57 -5.78 12.14
C ALA A 172 -2.80 -5.68 10.81
N ASP A 173 -2.78 -4.48 10.23
CA ASP A 173 -2.24 -4.22 8.90
C ASP A 173 -0.71 -4.12 8.90
N THR A 174 -0.10 -4.56 7.82
CA THR A 174 1.32 -4.37 7.53
C THR A 174 1.49 -3.58 6.25
N ILE A 175 2.04 -2.38 6.35
CA ILE A 175 2.18 -1.44 5.24
C ILE A 175 3.66 -1.11 5.05
N ASN A 176 4.20 -1.49 3.90
CA ASN A 176 5.58 -1.24 3.51
C ASN A 176 5.65 -0.40 2.25
N GLY A 177 6.69 0.40 2.14
CA GLY A 177 6.93 1.24 0.96
C GLY A 177 8.38 1.64 0.85
N LEU A 178 8.79 2.02 -0.36
CA LEU A 178 10.09 2.66 -0.58
C LEU A 178 9.94 4.19 -0.47
N SER A 179 10.73 4.92 -1.25
CA SER A 179 10.88 6.36 -1.06
C SER A 179 9.69 7.14 -1.62
N GLY A 180 9.65 8.43 -1.34
CA GLY A 180 8.56 9.30 -1.74
C GLY A 180 7.45 9.36 -0.70
N ASP A 181 6.58 10.34 -0.90
CA ASP A 181 5.63 10.77 0.12
C ASP A 181 4.51 9.74 0.31
N LYS A 182 4.16 9.41 1.54
CA LYS A 182 3.10 8.40 1.83
C LYS A 182 2.05 9.00 2.74
N THR A 183 0.79 8.83 2.38
CA THR A 183 -0.35 9.11 3.28
C THR A 183 -0.99 7.79 3.66
N VAL A 184 -1.06 7.50 4.96
CA VAL A 184 -1.63 6.26 5.50
C VAL A 184 -2.71 6.59 6.51
N VAL A 185 -3.86 5.94 6.35
CA VAL A 185 -4.90 5.85 7.38
C VAL A 185 -5.26 4.38 7.59
N SER A 186 -4.94 3.84 8.75
CA SER A 186 -5.56 2.62 9.27
C SER A 186 -6.43 2.97 10.48
N THR A 187 -7.48 2.19 10.67
CA THR A 187 -8.47 2.32 11.74
C THR A 187 -8.43 1.10 12.66
N GLY A 188 -7.24 0.50 12.82
CA GLY A 188 -6.99 -0.62 13.73
C GLY A 188 -7.63 -0.38 15.09
N LEU A 189 -8.32 -1.39 15.60
CA LEU A 189 -8.99 -1.38 16.89
C LEU A 189 -8.11 -2.01 17.98
N ALA A 190 -8.63 -2.11 19.21
CA ALA A 190 -7.90 -2.72 20.30
C ALA A 190 -7.51 -4.18 19.98
N GLY A 191 -6.20 -4.45 19.93
CA GLY A 191 -5.65 -5.77 19.58
C GLY A 191 -5.23 -5.92 18.11
N GLU A 192 -5.41 -4.88 17.30
CA GLU A 192 -5.12 -4.84 15.86
C GLU A 192 -3.93 -3.91 15.60
N ALA A 193 -2.74 -4.29 16.07
CA ALA A 193 -1.54 -3.47 15.93
C ALA A 193 -1.13 -3.33 14.45
N VAL A 194 -0.86 -2.10 14.03
CA VAL A 194 -0.47 -1.75 12.66
C VAL A 194 1.04 -1.54 12.58
N SER A 195 1.65 -2.07 11.53
CA SER A 195 3.07 -1.87 11.22
C SER A 195 3.24 -1.05 9.95
N VAL A 196 3.93 0.08 10.03
CA VAL A 196 4.25 0.95 8.89
C VAL A 196 5.75 1.08 8.73
N VAL A 197 6.30 0.72 7.56
CA VAL A 197 7.73 0.84 7.26
C VAL A 197 7.95 1.53 5.92
N PHE A 198 8.48 2.75 5.96
CA PHE A 198 8.82 3.53 4.78
C PHE A 198 10.29 3.98 4.81
N THR A 199 10.85 4.25 3.63
CA THR A 199 12.19 4.86 3.51
C THR A 199 12.08 6.38 3.52
N ASP A 200 12.80 7.09 2.65
CA ASP A 200 12.83 8.55 2.67
C ASP A 200 11.56 9.17 2.05
N GLY A 201 11.04 10.25 2.62
CA GLY A 201 9.88 10.96 2.08
C GLY A 201 9.24 11.91 3.08
N LEU A 202 8.19 12.60 2.63
CA LEU A 202 7.26 13.31 3.50
C LEU A 202 6.06 12.42 3.80
N HIS A 203 5.87 12.03 5.06
CA HIS A 203 4.82 11.08 5.41
C HIS A 203 3.73 11.69 6.29
N ASP A 204 2.49 11.26 6.10
CA ASP A 204 1.33 11.59 6.94
C ASP A 204 0.64 10.28 7.33
N ILE A 205 0.75 9.88 8.59
CA ILE A 205 0.41 8.52 9.03
C ILE A 205 -0.54 8.57 10.23
N SER A 206 -1.62 7.79 10.15
CA SER A 206 -2.54 7.50 11.23
C SER A 206 -2.78 5.99 11.33
N THR A 207 -2.55 5.36 12.49
CA THR A 207 -2.60 3.87 12.63
C THR A 207 -3.72 3.32 13.51
N GLY A 208 -4.24 4.08 14.48
CA GLY A 208 -5.51 3.76 15.14
C GLY A 208 -5.37 3.50 16.64
N ALA A 209 -5.94 2.41 17.14
CA ALA A 209 -5.70 1.94 18.50
C ALA A 209 -4.78 0.71 18.45
N SER A 210 -4.26 0.29 19.62
CA SER A 210 -3.25 -0.77 19.82
C SER A 210 -1.83 -0.19 19.87
N ASN A 211 -0.85 -1.07 20.08
CA ASN A 211 0.56 -0.70 20.17
C ASN A 211 1.19 -0.80 18.78
N ASP A 212 1.23 0.31 18.06
CA ASP A 212 1.63 0.35 16.66
C ASP A 212 3.14 0.51 16.50
N TYR A 213 3.63 0.13 15.32
CA TYR A 213 5.06 0.13 14.99
C TYR A 213 5.32 0.90 13.70
N ILE A 214 6.00 2.04 13.80
CA ILE A 214 6.24 2.95 12.68
C ILE A 214 7.75 3.14 12.51
N VAL A 215 8.27 2.88 11.31
CA VAL A 215 9.68 3.10 10.94
C VAL A 215 9.74 3.93 9.67
N LEU A 216 10.34 5.12 9.75
CA LEU A 216 10.51 6.02 8.61
C LEU A 216 11.99 6.32 8.38
N GLY A 217 12.34 6.54 7.11
CA GLY A 217 13.66 6.97 6.69
C GLY A 217 13.88 8.45 6.97
N SER A 218 14.40 9.15 5.96
CA SER A 218 14.68 10.57 6.03
C SER A 218 13.49 11.41 5.57
N GLY A 219 13.30 12.60 6.14
CA GLY A 219 12.27 13.56 5.68
C GLY A 219 11.25 13.89 6.76
N ASN A 220 10.49 14.95 6.53
CA ASN A 220 9.56 15.45 7.54
C ASN A 220 8.30 14.60 7.56
N SER A 221 7.79 14.26 8.74
CA SER A 221 6.60 13.42 8.86
C SER A 221 5.62 13.97 9.89
N THR A 222 4.33 13.75 9.65
CA THR A 222 3.24 13.93 10.61
C THR A 222 2.71 12.56 10.99
N ILE A 223 2.61 12.29 12.29
CA ILE A 223 2.19 10.97 12.79
C ILE A 223 1.16 11.13 13.90
N SER A 224 0.07 10.38 13.78
CA SER A 224 -0.91 10.11 14.84
C SER A 224 -0.98 8.59 15.03
N ALA A 225 -0.11 8.03 15.86
CA ALA A 225 -0.08 6.59 16.07
C ALA A 225 -1.36 6.12 16.80
N GLY A 226 -1.87 6.97 17.69
CA GLY A 226 -3.25 6.91 18.18
C GLY A 226 -3.31 6.45 19.63
N LEU A 227 -4.13 5.46 19.97
CA LEU A 227 -4.28 4.97 21.34
C LEU A 227 -3.44 3.70 21.56
N GLY A 228 -2.45 3.75 22.43
CA GLY A 228 -1.71 2.57 22.83
C GLY A 228 -0.25 2.91 23.06
N ASP A 229 0.56 1.94 23.45
CA ASP A 229 1.98 2.18 23.68
C ASP A 229 2.73 2.02 22.35
N ASP A 230 2.84 3.09 21.58
CA ASP A 230 3.36 3.04 20.21
C ASP A 230 4.88 3.11 20.14
N THR A 231 5.47 2.59 19.06
CA THR A 231 6.91 2.68 18.81
C THR A 231 7.19 3.30 17.46
N ILE A 232 7.92 4.42 17.47
CA ILE A 232 8.27 5.18 16.28
C ILE A 232 9.81 5.26 16.16
N TYR A 233 10.33 4.87 15.00
CA TYR A 233 11.73 5.06 14.62
C TYR A 233 11.83 5.99 13.41
N ILE A 234 12.62 7.04 13.52
CA ILE A 234 12.92 7.97 12.42
C ILE A 234 14.43 8.00 12.19
N THR A 235 14.89 7.79 10.96
CA THR A 235 16.32 7.86 10.66
C THR A 235 16.82 9.31 10.77
N ASN A 236 16.19 10.24 10.05
CA ASN A 236 16.51 11.67 10.09
C ASN A 236 15.33 12.54 9.64
N ALA A 237 14.91 13.54 10.41
CA ALA A 237 13.94 14.52 9.93
C ALA A 237 14.38 15.95 10.28
N ALA A 238 14.12 16.91 9.40
CA ALA A 238 14.25 18.32 9.79
C ALA A 238 13.12 18.71 10.76
N THR A 239 11.92 18.17 10.55
CA THR A 239 10.75 18.35 11.41
C THR A 239 9.95 17.06 11.53
N LEU A 240 9.61 16.67 12.75
CA LEU A 240 8.63 15.64 13.05
C LEU A 240 7.45 16.28 13.78
N THR A 241 6.23 16.06 13.30
CA THR A 241 4.99 16.46 13.98
C THR A 241 4.32 15.21 14.53
N LEU A 242 4.03 15.20 15.83
CA LEU A 242 3.29 14.11 16.47
C LEU A 242 1.98 14.65 17.03
N THR A 243 0.87 14.01 16.68
CA THR A 243 -0.41 14.20 17.34
C THR A 243 -0.53 13.12 18.41
N TYR A 244 -0.54 13.54 19.66
CA TYR A 244 -0.60 12.63 20.79
C TYR A 244 -2.06 12.40 21.23
N THR A 245 -2.50 11.15 21.28
CA THR A 245 -3.91 10.83 21.63
C THR A 245 -4.08 9.88 22.83
N GLY A 246 -3.00 9.27 23.34
CA GLY A 246 -3.06 8.33 24.47
C GLY A 246 -1.94 7.30 24.42
N GLY A 247 -1.73 6.57 25.52
CA GLY A 247 -0.71 5.51 25.66
C GLY A 247 0.78 5.94 25.71
N LEU A 248 1.66 5.07 26.21
CA LEU A 248 3.08 5.38 26.43
C LEU A 248 3.90 5.17 25.16
N ASP A 249 4.01 6.21 24.33
CA ASP A 249 4.75 6.10 23.08
C ASP A 249 6.26 6.23 23.28
N THR A 250 7.02 5.52 22.44
CA THR A 250 8.48 5.58 22.36
C THR A 250 8.89 6.10 20.98
N VAL A 251 9.68 7.17 20.94
CA VAL A 251 10.17 7.77 19.68
C VAL A 251 11.70 7.82 19.68
N ASN A 252 12.32 7.11 18.74
CA ASN A 252 13.78 7.04 18.57
C ASN A 252 14.19 7.67 17.23
N GLY A 253 15.30 8.44 17.20
CA GLY A 253 15.80 8.97 15.94
C GLY A 253 16.64 10.24 16.03
N THR A 254 16.83 10.88 14.88
CA THR A 254 17.44 12.21 14.77
C THR A 254 16.43 13.18 14.19
N VAL A 255 15.97 14.18 14.95
CA VAL A 255 15.03 15.19 14.45
C VAL A 255 15.50 16.59 14.81
N GLY A 256 15.59 17.49 13.82
CA GLY A 256 16.04 18.87 14.05
C GLY A 256 15.04 19.69 14.89
N ALA A 257 13.75 19.54 14.58
CA ALA A 257 12.65 20.11 15.33
C ALA A 257 11.55 19.07 15.59
N LEU A 258 11.03 19.05 16.81
CA LEU A 258 9.87 18.26 17.20
C LEU A 258 8.68 19.19 17.47
N VAL A 259 7.57 18.95 16.78
CA VAL A 259 6.29 19.63 17.01
C VAL A 259 5.36 18.61 17.66
N LEU A 260 4.84 18.96 18.83
CA LEU A 260 3.85 18.14 19.54
C LEU A 260 2.51 18.87 19.49
N ASP A 261 1.56 18.28 18.78
CA ASP A 261 0.15 18.65 18.80
C ASP A 261 -0.51 17.82 19.91
N ILE A 262 -0.82 18.47 21.03
CA ILE A 262 -1.37 17.83 22.22
C ILE A 262 -2.76 18.40 22.42
N ASP A 263 -3.76 17.54 22.62
CA ASP A 263 -5.11 17.99 22.97
C ASP A 263 -5.06 18.96 24.18
N PRO A 264 -5.55 20.20 24.06
CA PRO A 264 -5.48 21.23 25.10
C PRO A 264 -6.20 20.87 26.42
N ALA A 265 -6.91 19.74 26.48
CA ALA A 265 -7.45 19.19 27.72
C ALA A 265 -6.42 18.47 28.63
N ALA A 266 -5.17 18.28 28.18
CA ALA A 266 -4.11 17.62 28.96
C ALA A 266 -3.40 18.57 29.98
N ILE A 267 -3.10 18.11 31.21
CA ILE A 267 -2.51 18.92 32.32
C ILE A 267 -1.03 18.54 32.60
N ILE A 268 -0.19 19.53 32.98
CA ILE A 268 1.28 19.52 32.89
C ILE A 268 2.00 20.14 34.22
N ASP A 269 2.84 19.39 35.02
CA ASP A 269 3.83 19.71 36.12
C ASP A 269 5.28 19.03 36.06
N PHE A 270 6.37 19.73 36.48
CA PHE A 270 7.83 19.46 36.23
C PHE A 270 8.74 19.24 37.44
N SER A 271 8.92 17.99 37.91
CA SER A 271 10.04 17.68 38.83
C SER A 271 10.79 16.37 38.53
N THR A 272 12.12 16.52 38.38
CA THR A 272 13.22 15.52 38.31
C THR A 272 13.63 14.88 36.96
N GLY A 273 14.46 15.61 36.21
CA GLY A 273 15.78 15.18 35.69
C GLY A 273 15.90 14.13 34.57
N TYR A 274 16.28 14.64 33.37
CA TYR A 274 16.73 13.97 32.13
C TYR A 274 15.71 13.74 30.99
N LEU A 275 14.87 14.76 30.72
CA LEU A 275 14.70 15.51 29.45
C LEU A 275 13.85 16.75 29.83
N VAL A 276 13.97 17.90 29.16
CA VAL A 276 13.03 19.02 29.43
C VAL A 276 11.73 18.81 28.64
N ALA A 277 10.88 17.91 29.16
CA ALA A 277 9.40 17.90 29.10
C ALA A 277 8.91 16.82 30.10
N THR A 278 8.02 17.12 31.05
CA THR A 278 7.36 16.12 31.97
C THR A 278 5.87 15.96 31.58
N ILE A 279 4.95 15.16 32.21
CA ILE A 279 4.16 15.41 33.49
C ILE A 279 3.43 14.13 34.04
N ASP A 280 3.04 14.16 35.33
CA ASP A 280 2.61 13.21 36.39
C ASP A 280 1.44 12.18 36.24
N ALA A 281 0.94 11.72 37.41
CA ALA A 281 0.57 10.37 37.83
C ALA A 281 -0.62 9.70 37.13
N ALA A 282 -1.17 10.32 36.09
CA ALA A 282 -2.30 9.78 35.35
C ALA A 282 -2.39 10.27 33.89
N ASN A 283 -1.26 10.45 33.16
CA ASN A 283 -1.07 9.99 31.76
C ASN A 283 -0.16 10.88 30.84
N ILE A 284 1.13 10.47 30.72
CA ILE A 284 1.98 10.39 29.46
C ILE A 284 2.72 11.71 29.02
N LEU A 285 3.86 11.81 28.28
CA LEU A 285 4.68 11.01 27.32
C LEU A 285 6.19 11.00 27.65
N THR A 286 6.90 9.89 27.36
CA THR A 286 8.36 9.77 27.55
C THR A 286 9.11 9.61 26.21
N VAL A 287 9.69 10.70 25.70
CA VAL A 287 10.63 10.66 24.57
C VAL A 287 12.00 10.13 25.03
N THR A 288 12.33 8.90 24.68
CA THR A 288 13.66 8.30 24.93
C THR A 288 14.33 7.96 23.61
N GLY A 289 15.57 8.42 23.42
CA GLY A 289 16.39 8.03 22.26
C GLY A 289 16.44 9.00 21.09
N ILE A 290 15.93 10.23 21.23
CA ILE A 290 16.23 11.30 20.27
C ILE A 290 17.52 12.01 20.69
N THR A 291 18.57 11.92 19.85
CA THR A 291 19.94 12.33 20.24
C THR A 291 20.34 13.74 19.83
N ASP A 292 19.58 14.44 18.97
CA ASP A 292 19.99 15.75 18.40
C ASP A 292 18.79 16.67 18.06
N ILE A 293 18.04 17.13 19.07
CA ILE A 293 16.93 18.10 18.90
C ILE A 293 17.44 19.53 19.14
N ALA A 294 17.25 20.40 18.15
CA ALA A 294 17.57 21.82 18.29
C ALA A 294 16.39 22.65 18.86
N GLN A 295 15.15 22.21 18.62
CA GLN A 295 13.94 22.93 19.02
C GLN A 295 12.75 21.99 19.30
N VAL A 296 11.97 22.28 20.35
CA VAL A 296 10.67 21.65 20.63
C VAL A 296 9.59 22.74 20.66
N THR A 297 8.47 22.52 19.96
CA THR A 297 7.32 23.43 19.95
C THR A 297 6.06 22.68 20.33
N PHE A 298 5.29 23.25 21.27
CA PHE A 298 3.95 22.79 21.63
C PHE A 298 2.95 23.72 20.92
N ILE A 299 2.01 23.15 20.17
CA ILE A 299 0.96 23.89 19.46
C ILE A 299 -0.42 23.61 20.03
#